data_AF-A0A392VAF4-F1
#
_entry.id   AF-A0A392VAF4-F1
#
_cell.length_a   1.000
_cell.length_b   1.000
_cell.length_c   1.000
_cell.angle_alpha   90.00
_cell.angle_beta   90.00
_cell.angle_gamma   90.00
#
_symmetry.space_group_name_H-M   'P 1'
#
loop_
_entity.id
_entity.type
_entity.pdbx_description
1 polymer ?
#
loop_
_entity_poly.entity_id
_entity_poly.type
_entity_poly.pdbx_seq_one_letter_code
_entity_poly.pdbx_strand_id
1 'polypeptide(L)' 'MSLEDLSGLEKLQAYVNGFVPARCVNRAGNPVLDAKGNERMEKRLINTKELFG' A
#
# COMPACT_ATOMS: atom_id res chain seq x y z
N MET A 1 25.16 -8.37 4.59
CA MET A 1 24.02 -8.30 3.65
C MET A 1 24.49 -8.89 2.34
N SER A 2 23.76 -9.87 1.81
CA SER A 2 24.06 -10.46 0.51
C SER A 2 23.60 -9.53 -0.63
N LEU A 3 24.03 -9.83 -1.86
CA LEU A 3 23.55 -9.11 -3.04
C LEU A 3 22.03 -9.32 -3.25
N GLU A 4 21.54 -10.50 -2.87
CA GLU A 4 20.12 -10.86 -2.90
C GLU A 4 19.32 -10.07 -1.88
N ASP A 5 19.86 -9.87 -0.66
CA ASP A 5 19.22 -9.06 0.38
C ASP A 5 19.06 -7.60 -0.08
N LEU A 6 20.06 -7.06 -0.76
CA LEU A 6 20.05 -5.70 -1.29
C LEU A 6 19.03 -5.55 -2.43
N SER A 7 18.99 -6.50 -3.36
CA SER A 7 18.01 -6.51 -4.45
C SER A 7 16.57 -6.64 -3.94
N GLY A 8 16.35 -7.49 -2.93
CA GLY A 8 15.06 -7.60 -2.25
C GLY A 8 14.65 -6.29 -1.56
N LEU A 9 15.58 -5.62 -0.88
CA LEU A 9 15.32 -4.33 -0.24
C LEU A 9 14.91 -3.26 -1.26
N GLU A 10 15.61 -3.16 -2.40
CA GLU A 10 15.30 -2.20 -3.46
C GLU A 10 13.90 -2.41 -4.05
N LYS A 11 13.52 -3.68 -4.31
CA LYS A 11 12.16 -4.03 -4.78
C LYS A 11 11.10 -3.63 -3.76
N LEU A 12 11.34 -3.85 -2.47
CA LEU A 12 10.41 -3.47 -1.41
C LEU A 12 10.26 -1.95 -1.34
N GLN A 13 11.38 -1.23 -1.41
CA GLN A 13 11.39 0.23 -1.40
C GLN A 13 10.61 0.80 -2.59
N ALA A 14 10.81 0.26 -3.80
CA ALA A 14 10.07 0.67 -4.98
C ALA A 14 8.55 0.44 -4.82
N TYR A 15 8.16 -0.72 -4.29
CA TYR A 15 6.75 -1.01 -4.01
C TYR A 15 6.15 -0.04 -2.99
N VAL A 16 6.84 0.23 -1.87
CA VAL A 16 6.37 1.17 -0.83
C VAL A 16 6.24 2.58 -1.39
N ASN A 17 7.20 3.03 -2.20
CA ASN A 17 7.16 4.36 -2.82
C ASN A 17 6.00 4.52 -3.81
N GLY A 18 5.60 3.43 -4.49
CA GLY A 18 4.47 3.42 -5.43
C GLY A 18 3.13 3.03 -4.80
N PHE A 19 3.09 2.73 -3.49
CA PHE A 19 1.89 2.20 -2.87
C PHE A 19 0.78 3.26 -2.77
N VAL A 20 -0.33 3.01 -3.45
CA VAL A 20 -1.53 3.86 -3.39
C VAL A 20 -2.50 3.27 -2.36
N PRO A 21 -2.79 4.00 -1.26
CA PRO A 21 -3.79 3.58 -0.28
C PRO A 21 -5.16 3.40 -0.91
N ALA A 22 -5.89 2.38 -0.47
CA ALA A 22 -7.26 2.15 -0.91
C ALA A 22 -8.20 3.16 -0.22
N ARG A 23 -8.83 4.03 -0.99
CA ARG A 23 -9.84 4.95 -0.45
C ARG A 23 -11.16 4.22 -0.25
N CYS A 24 -11.78 4.39 0.92
CA CYS A 24 -13.17 4.02 1.10
C CYS A 24 -14.03 5.01 0.34
N VAL A 25 -14.80 4.54 -0.65
CA VAL A 25 -15.77 5.37 -1.39
C VAL A 25 -17.19 4.87 -1.14
N ASN A 26 -18.15 5.79 -1.14
CA ASN A 26 -19.56 5.44 -1.11
C ASN A 26 -20.05 4.99 -2.50
N ARG A 27 -21.33 4.62 -2.63
CA ARG A 27 -21.91 4.16 -3.91
C ARG A 27 -21.82 5.18 -5.05
N ALA A 28 -21.72 6.47 -4.73
CA ALA A 28 -21.57 7.53 -5.71
C ALA A 28 -20.09 7.83 -6.06
N GLY A 29 -19.14 7.10 -5.47
CA GLY A 29 -17.71 7.30 -5.69
C GLY A 29 -17.08 8.38 -4.80
N ASN A 30 -17.83 8.99 -3.88
CA ASN A 30 -17.30 10.03 -3.00
C ASN A 30 -16.53 9.42 -1.81
N PRO A 31 -15.44 10.05 -1.34
CA PRO A 31 -14.70 9.58 -0.18
C PRO A 31 -15.58 9.49 1.07
N VAL A 32 -15.44 8.38 1.81
CA VAL A 32 -16.05 8.23 3.13
C VAL A 32 -15.13 8.87 4.16
N LEU A 33 -15.66 9.73 5.01
CA LEU A 33 -14.88 10.40 6.05
C LEU A 33 -14.90 9.63 7.39
N ASP A 34 -13.84 9.76 8.17
CA ASP A 34 -13.77 9.28 9.55
C ASP A 34 -14.40 10.29 10.53
N ALA A 35 -14.39 9.95 11.83
CA ALA A 35 -14.96 10.81 12.87
C ALA A 35 -14.24 12.16 13.04
N LYS A 36 -13.05 12.32 12.46
CA LYS A 36 -12.26 13.55 12.46
C LYS A 36 -12.38 14.32 11.14
N GLY A 37 -13.17 13.81 10.19
CA GLY A 37 -13.37 14.42 8.87
C GLY A 37 -12.29 14.09 7.83
N ASN A 38 -11.39 13.13 8.10
CA ASN A 38 -10.38 12.72 7.13
C ASN A 38 -10.90 11.60 6.23
N GLU A 39 -10.38 11.48 5.00
CA GLU A 39 -10.70 10.34 4.13
C GLU A 39 -10.32 9.02 4.81
N ARG A 40 -11.28 8.09 4.87
CA ARG A 40 -11.03 6.73 5.33
C ARG A 40 -10.22 5.98 4.28
N MET A 41 -9.13 5.39 4.75
CA MET A 41 -8.31 4.46 3.98
C MET A 41 -8.53 3.04 4.48
N GLU A 42 -8.67 2.07 3.59
CA GLU A 42 -8.70 0.65 3.95
C GLU A 42 -7.28 0.09 4.09
N LYS A 43 -7.10 -0.74 5.13
CA LYS A 43 -5.89 -1.54 5.26
C LYS A 43 -5.88 -2.61 4.18
N ARG A 44 -4.79 -2.70 3.43
CA ARG A 44 -4.52 -3.80 2.51
C ARG A 44 -3.42 -4.68 3.08
N LEU A 45 -3.63 -5.98 3.07
CA LEU A 45 -2.58 -6.97 3.32
C LEU A 45 -1.93 -7.31 1.98
N ILE A 46 -0.60 -7.44 1.99
CA ILE A 46 0.19 -7.66 0.79
C ILE A 46 1.08 -8.88 1.04
N ASN A 47 1.14 -9.78 0.07
CA ASN A 47 2.06 -10.92 0.10
C ASN A 47 3.44 -10.47 -0.37
N THR A 48 4.39 -10.36 0.54
CA THR A 48 5.76 -9.94 0.21
C THR A 48 6.52 -10.98 -0.60
N LYS A 49 6.15 -12.27 -0.53
CA LYS A 49 6.78 -13.30 -1.37
C LYS A 49 6.48 -13.08 -2.86
N GLU A 50 5.27 -12.65 -3.19
CA GLU A 50 4.87 -12.33 -4.56
C GLU A 50 5.53 -11.05 -5.09
N LEU A 51 5.99 -10.17 -4.20
CA LEU A 51 6.67 -8.93 -4.59
C LEU A 51 8.11 -9.16 -5.06
N PHE A 52 8.75 -10.25 -4.64
CA PHE A 52 10.17 -10.46 -4.90
C PHE A 52 10.47 -11.40 -6.08
N GLY A 53 9.49 -12.21 -6.52
CA GLY A 53 9.61 -13.09 -7.69
C GLY A 53 10.47 -14.31 -7.45
#